data_AF-W4HEJ2-F1
#
_entry.id   AF-W4HEJ2-F1
#
_cell.length_a   1.000
_cell.length_b   1.000
_cell.length_c   1.000
_cell.angle_alpha   90.00
_cell.angle_beta   90.00
_cell.angle_gamma   90.00
#
_symmetry.space_group_name_H-M   'P 1'
#
loop_
_entity.id
_entity.type
_entity.pdbx_description
1 polymer ?
#
loop_
_entity_poly.entity_id
_entity_poly.type
_entity_poly.pdbx_seq_one_letter_code
_entity_poly.pdbx_strand_id
1 'polypeptide(L)'
;MTKPIRRLNAALRRDLSNRTLGVFLVIGWMSWLLMEPLANVIDDHTTPQPWFDAEVKLGQETVHYTRTINRWMRGEWSAMVMIPAPDDGWRISCDRSGAWTYKPATEGTISMGFERFTGGCTQPEGMHRVCVEYVMEDLNGRRRVFGPFCSPEYTPRS
;
A
#
# COMPACT_ATOMS: atom_id res chain seq x y z
N MET A 1 -76.13 5.28 -8.91
CA MET A 1 -75.01 6.07 -8.38
C MET A 1 -74.03 5.13 -7.68
N THR A 2 -72.96 4.69 -8.36
CA THR A 2 -71.95 3.78 -7.78
C THR A 2 -70.60 4.07 -8.43
N LYS A 3 -69.88 5.09 -7.94
CA LYS A 3 -68.53 5.43 -8.46
C LYS A 3 -67.51 6.06 -7.49
N PRO A 4 -67.48 5.78 -6.17
CA PRO A 4 -66.34 6.20 -5.33
C PRO A 4 -65.24 5.11 -5.18
N ILE A 5 -65.58 3.81 -5.21
CA ILE A 5 -64.65 2.73 -4.83
C ILE A 5 -63.50 2.51 -5.84
N ARG A 6 -63.76 2.70 -7.14
CA ARG A 6 -62.75 2.49 -8.20
C ARG A 6 -61.61 3.52 -8.19
N ARG A 7 -61.86 4.76 -7.71
CA ARG A 7 -60.84 5.81 -7.64
C ARG A 7 -59.90 5.64 -6.45
N LEU A 8 -60.42 5.13 -5.32
CA LEU A 8 -59.61 4.84 -4.13
C LEU A 8 -58.56 3.75 -4.42
N ASN A 9 -58.95 2.67 -5.09
CA ASN A 9 -58.05 1.56 -5.42
C ASN A 9 -56.92 1.96 -6.39
N ALA A 10 -57.16 2.93 -7.29
CA ALA A 10 -56.16 3.42 -8.22
C ALA A 10 -55.12 4.34 -7.55
N ALA A 11 -55.57 5.19 -6.61
CA ALA A 11 -54.68 6.02 -5.80
C ALA A 11 -53.83 5.16 -4.85
N LEU A 12 -54.44 4.19 -4.18
CA LEU A 12 -53.74 3.25 -3.29
C LEU A 12 -52.72 2.38 -4.05
N ARG A 13 -53.07 1.89 -5.26
CA ARG A 13 -52.12 1.17 -6.14
C ARG A 13 -50.96 2.05 -6.60
N ARG A 14 -51.19 3.32 -6.93
CA ARG A 14 -50.12 4.25 -7.33
C ARG A 14 -49.20 4.61 -6.18
N ASP A 15 -49.74 4.81 -4.97
CA ASP A 15 -48.95 5.07 -3.76
C ASP A 15 -48.09 3.84 -3.38
N LEU A 16 -48.68 2.64 -3.40
CA LEU A 16 -47.93 1.38 -3.23
C LEU A 16 -46.86 1.21 -4.32
N SER A 17 -47.19 1.45 -5.60
CA SER A 17 -46.25 1.36 -6.72
C SER A 17 -45.07 2.34 -6.54
N ASN A 18 -45.34 3.58 -6.13
CA ASN A 18 -44.30 4.58 -5.91
C ASN A 18 -43.42 4.25 -4.70
N ARG A 19 -44.00 3.72 -3.62
CA ARG A 19 -43.24 3.22 -2.46
C ARG A 19 -42.34 2.06 -2.84
N THR A 20 -42.85 1.11 -3.62
CA THR A 20 -42.06 -0.05 -4.06
C THR A 20 -40.90 0.39 -4.95
N LEU A 21 -41.16 1.33 -5.87
CA LEU A 21 -40.14 1.89 -6.77
C LEU A 21 -39.07 2.70 -6.00
N GLY A 22 -39.49 3.45 -4.98
CA GLY A 22 -38.57 4.15 -4.07
C GLY A 22 -37.69 3.18 -3.26
N VAL A 23 -38.26 2.10 -2.75
CA VAL A 23 -37.48 1.05 -2.05
C VAL A 23 -36.48 0.38 -2.98
N PHE A 24 -36.87 0.04 -4.21
CA PHE A 24 -35.93 -0.54 -5.19
C PHE A 24 -34.81 0.44 -5.57
N LEU A 25 -35.10 1.74 -5.67
CA LEU A 25 -34.07 2.75 -5.90
C LEU A 25 -33.09 2.85 -4.73
N VAL A 26 -33.59 2.85 -3.48
CA VAL A 26 -32.73 2.87 -2.29
C VAL A 26 -31.88 1.61 -2.21
N ILE A 27 -32.46 0.44 -2.46
CA ILE A 27 -31.72 -0.83 -2.49
C ILE A 27 -30.66 -0.81 -3.59
N GLY A 28 -31.01 -0.41 -4.82
CA GLY A 28 -30.06 -0.33 -5.93
C GLY A 28 -28.92 0.64 -5.65
N TRP A 29 -29.22 1.79 -5.05
CA TRP A 29 -28.21 2.77 -4.63
C TRP A 29 -27.31 2.23 -3.51
N MET A 30 -27.88 1.56 -2.50
CA MET A 30 -27.11 0.90 -1.45
C MET A 30 -26.23 -0.23 -1.99
N SER A 31 -26.75 -1.05 -2.89
CA SER A 31 -25.97 -2.10 -3.56
C SER A 31 -24.80 -1.50 -4.35
N TRP A 32 -25.02 -0.41 -5.09
CA TRP A 32 -23.96 0.30 -5.80
C TRP A 32 -22.88 0.83 -4.85
N LEU A 33 -23.27 1.50 -3.76
CA LEU A 33 -22.34 2.01 -2.76
C LEU A 33 -21.52 0.91 -2.07
N LEU A 34 -22.08 -0.29 -1.95
CA LEU A 34 -21.44 -1.43 -1.29
C LEU A 34 -20.56 -2.26 -2.23
N MET A 35 -20.68 -2.13 -3.56
CA MET A 35 -19.89 -2.94 -4.50
C MET A 35 -18.40 -2.61 -4.46
N GLU A 36 -18.01 -1.34 -4.43
CA GLU A 36 -16.60 -0.92 -4.34
C GLU A 36 -15.90 -1.41 -3.07
N PRO A 37 -16.44 -1.20 -1.84
CA PRO A 37 -15.78 -1.68 -0.63
C PRO A 37 -15.73 -3.21 -0.59
N LEU A 38 -16.75 -3.92 -1.09
CA LEU A 38 -16.75 -5.38 -1.09
C LEU A 38 -15.71 -5.94 -2.05
N ALA A 39 -15.58 -5.38 -3.25
CA ALA A 39 -14.55 -5.77 -4.21
C ALA A 39 -13.14 -5.56 -3.64
N ASN A 40 -12.92 -4.44 -2.94
CA ASN A 40 -11.65 -4.14 -2.28
C ASN A 40 -11.33 -5.11 -1.14
N VAL A 41 -12.32 -5.48 -0.33
CA VAL A 41 -12.14 -6.46 0.76
C VAL A 41 -11.84 -7.85 0.21
N ILE A 42 -12.55 -8.26 -0.85
CA ILE A 42 -12.33 -9.56 -1.49
C ILE A 42 -10.92 -9.61 -2.13
N ASP A 43 -10.50 -8.55 -2.82
CA ASP A 43 -9.16 -8.43 -3.39
C ASP A 43 -8.06 -8.53 -2.32
N ASP A 44 -8.26 -7.85 -1.17
CA ASP A 44 -7.32 -7.87 -0.04
C ASP A 44 -7.18 -9.26 0.60
N HIS A 45 -8.27 -10.03 0.64
CA HIS A 45 -8.30 -11.40 1.20
C HIS A 45 -7.81 -12.47 0.22
N THR A 46 -7.95 -12.25 -1.07
CA THR A 46 -7.55 -13.22 -2.11
C THR A 46 -6.10 -13.06 -2.56
N THR A 47 -5.51 -11.87 -2.37
CA THR A 47 -4.09 -11.63 -2.67
C THR A 47 -3.19 -12.21 -1.56
N PRO A 48 -2.17 -13.04 -1.88
CA PRO A 48 -1.18 -13.50 -0.90
C PRO A 48 -0.50 -12.35 -0.15
N GLN A 49 -0.51 -12.42 1.18
CA GLN A 49 0.15 -11.46 2.06
C GLN A 49 1.58 -11.93 2.39
N PRO A 50 2.55 -11.01 2.57
CA PRO A 50 2.43 -9.56 2.40
C PRO A 50 2.35 -9.13 0.93
N TRP A 51 1.69 -8.01 0.63
CA TRP A 51 1.63 -7.47 -0.74
C TRP A 51 2.99 -7.02 -1.28
N PHE A 52 3.83 -6.56 -0.36
CA PHE A 52 5.18 -6.10 -0.60
C PHE A 52 6.05 -6.52 0.59
N ASP A 53 7.16 -7.15 0.30
CA ASP A 53 8.20 -7.45 1.28
C ASP A 53 9.57 -7.08 0.71
N ALA A 54 10.50 -6.75 1.60
CA ALA A 54 11.84 -6.35 1.23
C ALA A 54 12.88 -6.83 2.25
N GLU A 55 13.96 -7.39 1.73
CA GLU A 55 15.15 -7.73 2.49
C GLU A 55 16.32 -6.87 2.02
N VAL A 56 17.05 -6.27 2.97
CA VAL A 56 18.23 -5.45 2.71
C VAL A 56 19.44 -6.09 3.36
N LYS A 57 20.49 -6.32 2.58
CA LYS A 57 21.79 -6.81 3.08
C LYS A 57 22.91 -5.88 2.62
N LEU A 58 23.74 -5.45 3.57
CA LEU A 58 24.89 -4.59 3.30
C LEU A 58 26.12 -5.45 3.00
N GLY A 59 26.77 -5.18 1.88
CA GLY A 59 28.12 -5.62 1.54
C GLY A 59 29.12 -4.48 1.72
N GLN A 60 30.36 -4.68 1.26
CA GLN A 60 31.44 -3.72 1.44
C GLN A 60 31.17 -2.37 0.76
N GLU A 61 30.75 -2.40 -0.50
CA GLU A 61 30.34 -1.19 -1.25
C GLU A 61 28.97 -1.36 -1.93
N THR A 62 28.36 -2.53 -1.78
CA THR A 62 27.14 -2.93 -2.48
C THR A 62 26.02 -3.23 -1.51
N VAL A 63 24.80 -2.82 -1.84
CA VAL A 63 23.58 -3.22 -1.15
C VAL A 63 22.88 -4.27 -1.99
N HIS A 64 22.61 -5.42 -1.38
CA HIS A 64 21.76 -6.46 -1.95
C HIS A 64 20.34 -6.24 -1.43
N TYR A 65 19.46 -5.87 -2.35
CA TYR A 65 18.08 -5.52 -2.07
C TYR A 65 17.18 -6.53 -2.76
N THR A 66 16.55 -7.41 -2.00
CA THR A 66 15.57 -8.39 -2.49
C THR A 66 14.18 -7.86 -2.20
N ARG A 67 13.30 -7.88 -3.20
CA ARG A 67 11.91 -7.47 -3.02
C ARG A 67 10.96 -8.52 -3.55
N THR A 68 9.83 -8.67 -2.89
CA THR A 68 8.74 -9.54 -3.28
C THR A 68 7.49 -8.70 -3.44
N ILE A 69 6.91 -8.69 -4.64
CA ILE A 69 5.76 -7.83 -4.98
C ILE A 69 4.66 -8.69 -5.62
N ASN A 70 3.52 -8.79 -4.94
CA ASN A 70 2.43 -9.67 -5.35
C ASN A 70 1.37 -8.97 -6.22
N ARG A 71 1.47 -7.66 -6.48
CA ARG A 71 0.46 -6.86 -7.24
C ARG A 71 0.99 -5.53 -7.81
N TRP A 72 0.28 -4.95 -8.80
CA TRP A 72 0.71 -3.75 -9.54
C TRP A 72 0.65 -2.53 -8.62
N MET A 73 1.81 -1.89 -8.37
CA MET A 73 1.91 -0.76 -7.46
C MET A 73 2.86 0.32 -7.98
N ARG A 74 2.58 1.57 -7.68
CA ARG A 74 3.50 2.70 -7.87
C ARG A 74 3.87 3.20 -6.49
N GLY A 75 5.11 3.59 -6.26
CA GLY A 75 5.43 4.06 -4.92
C GLY A 75 6.65 4.92 -4.81
N GLU A 76 6.67 5.62 -3.69
CA GLU A 76 7.81 6.37 -3.21
C GLU A 76 8.60 5.48 -2.28
N TRP A 77 9.93 5.63 -2.29
CA TRP A 77 10.82 4.98 -1.36
C TRP A 77 11.51 6.04 -0.52
N SER A 78 11.82 5.70 0.73
CA SER A 78 12.60 6.52 1.65
C SER A 78 13.67 5.64 2.29
N ALA A 79 14.95 5.91 2.01
CA ALA A 79 16.07 5.22 2.62
C ALA A 79 16.62 6.04 3.79
N MET A 80 16.93 5.36 4.89
CA MET A 80 17.45 5.93 6.13
C MET A 80 18.73 5.19 6.51
N VAL A 81 19.85 5.89 6.53
CA VAL A 81 21.11 5.40 7.07
C VAL A 81 21.12 5.69 8.56
N MET A 82 21.19 4.63 9.35
CA MET A 82 21.11 4.69 10.81
C MET A 82 22.47 4.37 11.41
N ILE A 83 22.90 5.15 12.39
CA ILE A 83 24.10 4.91 13.18
C ILE A 83 23.75 4.82 14.67
N PRO A 84 24.59 4.17 15.49
CA PRO A 84 24.38 4.07 16.93
C PRO A 84 24.20 5.45 17.57
N ALA A 85 23.19 5.56 18.42
CA ALA A 85 22.97 6.71 19.27
C ALA A 85 23.63 6.47 20.64
N PRO A 86 23.93 7.53 21.42
CA PRO A 86 24.59 7.39 22.72
C PRO A 86 23.78 6.63 23.79
N ASP A 87 22.49 6.41 23.56
CA ASP A 87 21.48 5.85 24.47
C ASP A 87 21.09 4.41 24.11
N ASP A 88 22.00 3.63 23.52
CA ASP A 88 21.74 2.28 22.97
C ASP A 88 20.64 2.25 21.88
N GLY A 89 20.32 3.41 21.32
CA GLY A 89 19.37 3.58 20.22
C GLY A 89 20.03 3.64 18.84
N TRP A 90 19.19 3.86 17.82
CA TRP A 90 19.64 4.17 16.46
C TRP A 90 19.16 5.56 16.09
N ARG A 91 20.05 6.38 15.54
CA ARG A 91 19.70 7.70 15.00
C ARG A 91 19.93 7.76 13.50
N ILE A 92 19.08 8.52 12.81
CA ILE A 92 19.24 8.80 11.39
C ILE A 92 20.47 9.68 11.21
N SER A 93 21.43 9.21 10.41
CA SER A 93 22.60 9.98 9.97
C SER A 93 22.36 10.66 8.63
N CYS A 94 21.60 10.02 7.75
CA CYS A 94 21.25 10.52 6.43
C CYS A 94 19.96 9.85 5.97
N ASP A 95 19.07 10.63 5.35
CA ASP A 95 17.85 10.14 4.73
C ASP A 95 17.67 10.75 3.35
N ARG A 96 17.11 9.96 2.44
CA ARG A 96 16.74 10.38 1.08
C ARG A 96 15.50 9.65 0.63
N SER A 97 14.74 10.30 -0.25
CA SER A 97 13.53 9.74 -0.82
C SER A 97 13.50 9.93 -2.34
N GLY A 98 12.68 9.10 -3.00
CA GLY A 98 12.47 9.19 -4.44
C GLY A 98 11.22 8.43 -4.87
N ALA A 99 10.79 8.64 -6.11
CA ALA A 99 9.66 7.93 -6.70
C ALA A 99 10.14 6.83 -7.65
N TRP A 100 9.50 5.65 -7.60
CA TRP A 100 9.76 4.56 -8.52
C TRP A 100 8.45 3.81 -8.88
N THR A 101 8.37 3.28 -10.10
CA THR A 101 7.23 2.45 -10.51
C THR A 101 7.56 0.98 -10.33
N TYR A 102 6.72 0.25 -9.59
CA TYR A 102 6.95 -1.17 -9.26
C TYR A 102 5.95 -2.06 -10.02
N LYS A 103 6.40 -2.63 -11.14
CA LYS A 103 5.58 -3.57 -11.91
C LYS A 103 5.61 -4.95 -11.23
N PRO A 104 4.50 -5.71 -11.21
CA PRO A 104 4.44 -7.05 -10.61
C PRO A 104 5.11 -8.08 -11.47
N ALA A 105 5.21 -9.24 -10.84
CA ALA A 105 5.88 -10.43 -11.31
C ALA A 105 7.39 -10.19 -11.38
N THR A 106 8.03 -10.14 -10.21
CA THR A 106 9.42 -10.56 -10.02
C THR A 106 9.78 -10.42 -8.54
N GLU A 107 9.87 -11.56 -7.85
CA GLU A 107 10.91 -11.66 -6.82
C GLU A 107 12.24 -11.41 -7.52
N GLY A 108 13.06 -10.54 -6.96
CA GLY A 108 14.33 -10.20 -7.58
C GLY A 108 15.26 -9.54 -6.60
N THR A 109 16.50 -10.01 -6.59
CA THR A 109 17.60 -9.33 -5.91
C THR A 109 18.24 -8.34 -6.87
N ILE A 110 18.28 -7.09 -6.46
CA ILE A 110 19.00 -6.02 -7.13
C ILE A 110 20.23 -5.73 -6.30
N SER A 111 21.39 -5.77 -6.94
CA SER A 111 22.65 -5.32 -6.35
C SER A 111 22.99 -3.95 -6.92
N MET A 112 23.22 -2.97 -6.05
CA MET A 112 23.64 -1.63 -6.45
C MET A 112 24.59 -1.02 -5.42
N GLY A 113 25.37 -0.01 -5.80
CA GLY A 113 26.26 0.68 -4.88
C GLY A 113 25.49 1.35 -3.72
N PHE A 114 26.12 1.45 -2.56
CA PHE A 114 25.51 2.03 -1.35
C PHE A 114 24.92 3.42 -1.59
N GLU A 115 25.70 4.31 -2.19
CA GLU A 115 25.27 5.68 -2.49
C GLU A 115 24.06 5.68 -3.45
N ARG A 116 24.07 4.80 -4.45
CA ARG A 116 22.95 4.67 -5.39
C ARG A 116 21.68 4.16 -4.72
N PHE A 117 21.79 3.18 -3.83
CA PHE A 117 20.66 2.64 -3.07
C PHE A 117 20.04 3.69 -2.15
N THR A 118 20.89 4.44 -1.46
CA THR A 118 20.50 5.46 -0.49
C THR A 118 20.20 6.81 -1.12
N GLY A 119 20.25 6.95 -2.45
CA GLY A 119 20.00 8.22 -3.14
C GLY A 119 21.02 9.33 -2.85
N GLY A 120 22.26 8.97 -2.52
CA GLY A 120 23.36 9.92 -2.31
C GLY A 120 23.91 9.96 -0.88
N CYS A 121 23.56 9.04 0.01
CA CYS A 121 24.18 9.01 1.33
C CYS A 121 25.56 8.35 1.25
N THR A 122 26.55 8.94 1.92
CA THR A 122 27.86 8.34 2.12
C THR A 122 27.76 7.19 3.12
N GLN A 123 28.43 6.08 2.82
CA GLN A 123 28.49 4.94 3.73
C GLN A 123 29.30 5.30 4.98
N PRO A 124 28.74 5.14 6.20
CA PRO A 124 29.49 5.41 7.42
C PRO A 124 30.68 4.45 7.59
N GLU A 125 31.79 4.97 8.10
CA GLU A 125 32.98 4.16 8.43
C GLU A 125 32.76 3.27 9.66
N GLY A 126 31.89 3.68 10.58
CA GLY A 126 31.54 2.94 11.79
C GLY A 126 30.38 1.97 11.60
N MET A 127 29.98 1.32 12.70
CA MET A 127 28.79 0.47 12.73
C MET A 127 27.56 1.25 12.26
N HIS A 128 26.81 0.67 11.33
CA HIS A 128 25.60 1.27 10.77
C HIS A 128 24.62 0.20 10.29
N ARG A 129 23.39 0.63 10.01
CA ARG A 129 22.40 -0.15 9.27
C ARG A 129 21.64 0.75 8.32
N VAL A 130 21.04 0.18 7.28
CA VAL A 130 20.19 0.93 6.36
C VAL A 130 18.78 0.39 6.43
N CYS A 131 17.82 1.28 6.62
CA CYS A 131 16.41 0.98 6.58
C CYS A 131 15.78 1.60 5.35
N VAL A 132 14.77 0.94 4.78
CA VAL A 132 14.00 1.49 3.68
C VAL A 132 12.51 1.34 3.94
N GLU A 133 11.76 2.39 3.70
CA GLU A 133 10.31 2.43 3.76
C GLU A 133 9.76 2.66 2.35
N TYR A 134 8.60 2.07 2.06
CA TYR A 134 7.91 2.26 0.80
C TYR A 134 6.49 2.75 1.04
N VAL A 135 6.12 3.81 0.34
CA VAL A 135 4.75 4.29 0.28
C VAL A 135 4.20 3.95 -1.09
N MET A 136 3.33 2.96 -1.14
CA MET A 136 2.88 2.34 -2.38
C MET A 136 1.39 2.58 -2.60
N GLU A 137 1.00 2.85 -3.84
CA GLU A 137 -0.35 3.04 -4.32
C GLU A 137 -0.67 1.97 -5.38
N ASP A 138 -1.85 1.35 -5.30
CA ASP A 138 -2.29 0.36 -6.29
C ASP A 138 -3.05 0.98 -7.46
N LEU A 139 -3.50 0.14 -8.39
CA LEU A 139 -4.30 0.56 -9.55
C LEU A 139 -5.67 1.14 -9.17
N ASN A 140 -6.14 0.89 -7.94
CA ASN A 140 -7.40 1.42 -7.40
C ASN A 140 -7.16 2.71 -6.59
N GLY A 141 -5.95 3.25 -6.58
CA GLY A 141 -5.59 4.47 -5.83
C GLY A 141 -5.41 4.26 -4.33
N ARG A 142 -5.32 3.01 -3.85
CA ARG A 142 -5.14 2.71 -2.42
C ARG A 142 -3.68 2.83 -2.03
N ARG A 143 -3.38 3.84 -1.20
CA ARG A 143 -2.04 4.12 -0.66
C ARG A 143 -1.79 3.39 0.66
N ARG A 144 -0.64 2.73 0.80
CA ARG A 144 -0.18 2.03 2.03
C ARG A 144 1.31 2.21 2.25
N VAL A 145 1.72 2.07 3.51
CA VAL A 145 3.13 2.13 3.94
C VAL A 145 3.62 0.72 4.24
N PHE A 146 4.83 0.39 3.79
CA PHE A 146 5.51 -0.88 4.02
C PHE A 146 6.90 -0.63 4.61
N GLY A 147 7.26 -1.40 5.64
CA GLY A 147 8.52 -1.27 6.35
C GLY A 147 8.38 -0.50 7.68
N PRO A 148 9.48 0.07 8.21
CA PRO A 148 10.81 0.08 7.61
C PRO A 148 11.46 -1.31 7.57
N PHE A 149 12.03 -1.68 6.42
CA PHE A 149 12.82 -2.89 6.24
C PHE A 149 14.29 -2.55 6.48
N CYS A 150 14.85 -3.03 7.58
CA CYS A 150 16.21 -2.71 7.99
C CYS A 150 17.17 -3.85 7.67
N SER A 151 18.38 -3.49 7.23
CA SER A 151 19.48 -4.42 7.19
C SER A 151 19.89 -4.85 8.60
N PRO A 152 20.55 -6.01 8.73
CA PRO A 152 21.35 -6.29 9.92
C PRO A 152 22.38 -5.19 10.15
N GLU A 153 22.91 -5.15 11.36
CA GLU A 153 24.03 -4.29 11.73
C GLU A 153 25.25 -4.65 10.88
N TYR A 154 25.92 -3.62 10.38
CA TYR A 154 27.08 -3.77 9.51
C TYR A 154 28.21 -2.87 10.00
N THR A 155 29.40 -3.45 10.09
CA THR A 155 30.64 -2.74 10.34
C THR A 155 31.55 -3.00 9.14
N PRO A 156 31.89 -1.97 8.35
CA PRO A 156 32.89 -2.11 7.30
C PRO A 156 34.15 -2.73 7.89
N ARG A 157 34.66 -3.82 7.30
CA ARG A 157 35.93 -4.39 7.75
C ARG A 157 37.01 -3.32 7.53
N SER A 158 37.65 -2.91 8.63
CA SER A 158 38.88 -2.11 8.64
C SER A 158 40.00 -2.79 7.87
#